data_AF-A0AAI9N3M0-F1
#
_entry.id   AF-A0AAI9N3M0-F1
#
_cell.length_a   1.000
_cell.length_b   1.000
_cell.length_c   1.000
_cell.angle_alpha   90.00
_cell.angle_beta   90.00
_cell.angle_gamma   90.00
#
_symmetry.space_group_name_H-M   'P 1'
#
loop_
_entity.id
_entity.type
_entity.pdbx_description
1 polymer ?
#
loop_
_entity_poly.entity_id
_entity_poly.type
_entity_poly.pdbx_seq_one_letter_code
_entity_poly.pdbx_strand_id
1 'polypeptide(L)'
;MIKRRNSPFSFSAEDFDESMDSFGAFDPFRPDSPRREAASAQAGSSGSSAPSGASAAGEDSAEEETRPPLELDLTNHFLIAMPSMLDPVFGGTVVYLCEHNHNGALGVVINKPTDMTMDVLFDRINLKLEIRPDTPDAMPELYRRPVMFGGPVQVERGFVLHSTSEKYSSTLQVTDDVALTTSKDVLEAVAYGNGPERVLVTLGCSGWSPGQLEGEIGRNGWLTVKADPAIIFELPVEERFTAALALLGIDPVMLSGDAGRA
;
A
#
# COMPACT_ATOMS: atom_id res chain seq x y z
N MET A 1 16.82 3.83 -56.86
CA MET A 1 17.27 4.76 -55.79
C MET A 1 16.06 5.15 -54.96
N ILE A 2 15.98 4.62 -53.74
CA ILE A 2 14.83 4.76 -52.82
C ILE A 2 15.07 5.98 -51.93
N LYS A 3 14.18 6.98 -51.98
CA LYS A 3 14.21 8.15 -51.07
C LYS A 3 13.65 7.73 -49.70
N ARG A 4 14.50 7.70 -48.68
CA ARG A 4 14.08 7.70 -47.27
C ARG A 4 13.93 9.15 -46.80
N ARG A 5 12.75 9.49 -46.28
CA ARG A 5 12.49 10.64 -45.42
C ARG A 5 13.21 10.40 -44.08
N ASN A 6 13.95 11.38 -43.60
CA ASN A 6 14.23 11.52 -42.17
C ASN A 6 14.36 13.02 -41.87
N SER A 7 13.40 13.56 -41.12
CA SER A 7 13.50 14.86 -40.45
C SER A 7 13.95 14.59 -39.00
N PRO A 8 14.85 15.39 -38.42
CA PRO A 8 15.23 15.23 -37.02
C PRO A 8 14.27 16.05 -36.16
N PHE A 9 13.48 15.39 -35.31
CA PHE A 9 12.85 16.06 -34.17
C PHE A 9 13.83 16.00 -33.00
N SER A 10 14.50 17.13 -32.78
CA SER A 10 15.19 17.47 -31.55
C SER A 10 14.11 17.71 -30.49
N PHE A 11 14.11 16.93 -29.41
CA PHE A 11 13.27 17.18 -28.24
C PHE A 11 14.16 17.84 -27.18
N SER A 12 13.94 19.13 -26.96
CA SER A 12 14.64 19.93 -25.95
C SER A 12 14.11 19.60 -24.55
N ALA A 13 15.00 19.65 -23.56
CA ALA A 13 14.75 19.31 -22.15
C ALA A 13 13.95 20.39 -21.37
N GLU A 14 13.06 21.12 -22.04
CA GLU A 14 12.31 22.25 -21.46
C GLU A 14 10.79 22.01 -21.45
N ASP A 15 10.29 20.89 -22.00
CA ASP A 15 8.86 20.53 -22.02
C ASP A 15 8.42 19.62 -20.85
N PHE A 16 9.30 19.32 -19.88
CA PHE A 16 8.98 18.40 -18.78
C PHE A 16 8.52 19.08 -17.49
N ASP A 17 8.61 20.41 -17.41
CA ASP A 17 8.33 21.18 -16.17
C ASP A 17 6.86 21.62 -16.05
N GLU A 18 6.12 21.70 -17.16
CA GLU A 18 4.79 22.36 -17.19
C GLU A 18 3.57 21.43 -16.99
N SER A 19 3.78 20.12 -16.77
CA SER A 19 2.65 19.19 -16.43
C SER A 19 2.59 18.80 -14.96
N MET A 20 3.47 19.37 -14.13
CA MET A 20 3.65 18.98 -12.72
C MET A 20 2.97 19.92 -11.70
N ASP A 21 2.19 20.90 -12.18
CA ASP A 21 1.22 21.67 -11.37
C ASP A 21 -0.23 21.15 -11.48
N SER A 22 -0.44 20.01 -12.16
CA SER A 22 -1.74 19.31 -12.20
C SER A 22 -1.82 18.15 -11.19
N PHE A 23 -1.02 18.20 -10.13
CA PHE A 23 -1.19 17.31 -8.98
C PHE A 23 -2.17 17.94 -8.01
N GLY A 24 -3.45 17.71 -8.28
CA GLY A 24 -4.46 17.72 -7.22
C GLY A 24 -3.95 16.88 -6.05
N ALA A 25 -4.30 17.31 -4.83
CA ALA A 25 -3.99 16.63 -3.58
C ALA A 25 -4.05 15.10 -3.78
N PHE A 26 -3.02 14.38 -3.33
CA PHE A 26 -3.04 12.92 -3.28
C PHE A 26 -4.34 12.47 -2.63
N ASP A 27 -5.28 12.03 -3.46
CA ASP A 27 -6.54 11.46 -3.03
C ASP A 27 -6.37 9.94 -3.13
N PRO A 28 -6.05 9.25 -2.01
CA PRO A 28 -5.87 7.81 -2.03
C PRO A 28 -7.14 7.05 -2.45
N PHE A 29 -8.29 7.74 -2.53
CA PHE A 29 -9.59 7.18 -2.86
C PHE A 29 -10.00 7.40 -4.32
N ARG A 30 -9.15 8.02 -5.15
CA ARG A 30 -9.46 8.21 -6.57
C ARG A 30 -9.49 6.83 -7.26
N PRO A 31 -10.62 6.42 -7.87
CA PRO A 31 -10.75 5.09 -8.44
C PRO A 31 -9.94 4.99 -9.74
N ASP A 32 -8.74 4.43 -9.67
CA ASP A 32 -7.98 4.06 -10.87
C ASP A 32 -8.32 2.60 -11.24
N SER A 33 -9.23 2.48 -12.22
CA SER A 33 -9.69 1.24 -12.88
C SER A 33 -10.29 0.14 -11.99
N PRO A 34 -11.46 -0.43 -12.35
CA PRO A 34 -12.05 -1.52 -11.57
C PRO A 34 -11.14 -2.74 -11.63
N ARG A 35 -10.66 -3.16 -10.46
CA ARG A 35 -10.08 -4.50 -10.26
C ARG A 35 -11.13 -5.51 -10.73
N ARG A 36 -10.80 -6.33 -11.74
CA ARG A 36 -11.69 -7.37 -12.25
C ARG A 36 -12.14 -8.23 -11.06
N GLU A 37 -13.42 -8.13 -10.73
CA GLU A 37 -14.10 -9.02 -9.79
C GLU A 37 -13.72 -10.47 -10.14
N ALA A 38 -13.21 -11.20 -9.16
CA ALA A 38 -13.18 -12.64 -9.20
C ALA A 38 -14.63 -13.14 -9.10
N ALA A 39 -15.31 -13.17 -10.24
CA ALA A 39 -16.65 -13.68 -10.39
C ALA A 39 -16.66 -15.20 -10.13
N SER A 40 -17.39 -15.61 -9.10
CA SER A 40 -18.01 -16.93 -9.05
C SER A 40 -19.53 -16.72 -8.98
N ALA A 41 -20.21 -17.18 -10.03
CA ALA A 41 -21.63 -16.95 -10.28
C ALA A 41 -22.51 -18.01 -9.61
N GLN A 42 -23.72 -17.62 -9.17
CA GLN A 42 -24.95 -18.39 -9.44
C GLN A 42 -26.22 -17.54 -9.28
N ALA A 43 -27.21 -17.88 -10.11
CA ALA A 43 -28.39 -17.11 -10.48
C ALA A 43 -29.62 -17.33 -9.59
N GLY A 44 -30.58 -16.40 -9.62
CA GLY A 44 -31.95 -16.59 -9.12
C GLY A 44 -32.80 -15.31 -9.24
N SER A 45 -33.95 -15.40 -9.89
CA SER A 45 -34.72 -14.31 -10.51
C SER A 45 -35.84 -13.69 -9.66
N SER A 46 -36.20 -12.45 -10.06
CA SER A 46 -37.55 -11.85 -10.16
C SER A 46 -38.36 -11.48 -8.90
N GLY A 47 -38.85 -10.24 -8.87
CA GLY A 47 -40.06 -9.87 -8.10
C GLY A 47 -40.21 -8.37 -7.82
N SER A 48 -41.00 -7.67 -8.64
CA SER A 48 -41.29 -6.23 -8.59
C SER A 48 -42.25 -5.81 -7.47
N SER A 49 -42.15 -4.52 -7.10
CA SER A 49 -43.23 -3.54 -6.84
C SER A 49 -43.38 -2.97 -5.42
N ALA A 50 -43.27 -1.64 -5.36
CA ALA A 50 -43.63 -0.75 -4.27
C ALA A 50 -45.16 -0.68 -4.08
N PRO A 51 -45.67 -0.04 -3.01
CA PRO A 51 -45.88 1.41 -3.11
C PRO A 51 -45.68 2.24 -1.82
N SER A 52 -45.64 3.55 -2.10
CA SER A 52 -45.76 4.74 -1.27
C SER A 52 -46.79 4.72 -0.12
N GLY A 53 -46.47 5.45 0.95
CA GLY A 53 -47.42 5.90 1.98
C GLY A 53 -46.74 6.84 2.99
N ALA A 54 -47.05 8.13 2.91
CA ALA A 54 -46.58 9.21 3.78
C ALA A 54 -47.34 9.28 5.12
N SER A 55 -46.70 9.83 6.17
CA SER A 55 -47.18 11.01 6.94
C SER A 55 -46.75 11.05 8.43
N ALA A 56 -46.06 12.16 8.76
CA ALA A 56 -46.17 13.03 9.93
C ALA A 56 -45.74 12.59 11.36
N ALA A 57 -44.75 13.36 11.85
CA ALA A 57 -44.70 14.15 13.08
C ALA A 57 -44.54 13.47 14.45
N GLY A 58 -43.53 13.95 15.18
CA GLY A 58 -43.32 13.72 16.60
C GLY A 58 -41.95 14.22 17.04
N GLU A 59 -41.92 15.43 17.59
CA GLU A 59 -40.78 16.08 18.23
C GLU A 59 -40.23 15.24 19.39
N ASP A 60 -38.90 15.11 19.52
CA ASP A 60 -38.27 15.39 20.81
C ASP A 60 -36.80 15.78 20.60
N SER A 61 -36.41 16.86 21.26
CA SER A 61 -35.06 17.42 21.24
C SER A 61 -34.29 16.83 22.41
N ALA A 62 -33.49 15.81 22.14
CA ALA A 62 -32.40 15.41 23.01
C ALA A 62 -31.14 15.38 22.15
N GLU A 63 -30.17 16.21 22.51
CA GLU A 63 -28.80 16.17 21.98
C GLU A 63 -28.18 14.84 22.42
N GLU A 64 -28.52 13.78 21.70
CA GLU A 64 -27.83 12.51 21.72
C GLU A 64 -26.51 12.80 21.01
N GLU A 65 -25.44 13.06 21.77
CA GLU A 65 -24.05 12.94 21.32
C GLU A 65 -23.98 11.62 20.56
N THR A 66 -24.08 11.72 19.23
CA THR A 66 -24.08 10.58 18.34
C THR A 66 -22.65 10.09 18.40
N ARG A 67 -22.34 9.23 19.37
CA ARG A 67 -21.16 8.40 19.28
C ARG A 67 -21.27 7.77 17.90
N PRO A 68 -20.31 8.04 16.99
CA PRO A 68 -20.36 7.37 15.71
C PRO A 68 -20.47 5.86 16.00
N PRO A 69 -21.10 5.08 15.11
CA PRO A 69 -21.03 3.63 15.19
C PRO A 69 -19.57 3.26 15.47
N LEU A 70 -19.30 2.20 16.23
CA LEU A 70 -17.94 1.68 16.40
C LEU A 70 -17.46 1.24 15.00
N GLU A 71 -16.99 2.19 14.20
CA GLU A 71 -16.41 1.98 12.89
C GLU A 71 -15.09 1.26 13.16
N LEU A 72 -14.93 0.11 12.52
CA LEU A 72 -13.74 -0.71 12.66
C LEU A 72 -12.56 0.04 12.04
N ASP A 73 -11.82 0.81 12.84
CA ASP A 73 -10.57 1.41 12.40
C ASP A 73 -9.45 0.36 12.45
N LEU A 74 -8.93 0.03 11.27
CA LEU A 74 -7.84 -0.94 11.08
C LEU A 74 -6.53 -0.24 10.72
N THR A 75 -6.45 1.07 10.89
CA THR A 75 -5.19 1.82 10.79
C THR A 75 -4.17 1.20 11.76
N ASN A 76 -2.90 1.12 11.34
CA ASN A 76 -1.84 0.45 12.11
C ASN A 76 -2.10 -1.05 12.38
N HIS A 77 -2.72 -1.75 11.43
CA HIS A 77 -2.87 -3.21 11.45
C HIS A 77 -2.15 -3.85 10.26
N PHE A 78 -1.78 -5.11 10.43
CA PHE A 78 -1.44 -5.99 9.33
C PHE A 78 -2.69 -6.70 8.81
N LEU A 79 -2.84 -6.71 7.49
CA LEU A 79 -3.69 -7.65 6.77
C LEU A 79 -2.83 -8.81 6.31
N ILE A 80 -3.15 -10.00 6.79
CA ILE A 80 -2.45 -11.22 6.44
C ILE A 80 -3.34 -12.00 5.48
N ALA A 81 -2.85 -12.25 4.27
CA ALA A 81 -3.58 -13.01 3.28
C ALA A 81 -3.80 -14.45 3.79
N MET A 82 -5.06 -14.90 3.78
CA MET A 82 -5.37 -16.29 4.10
C MET A 82 -4.68 -17.23 3.10
N PRO A 83 -4.18 -18.41 3.53
CA PRO A 83 -3.52 -19.35 2.59
C PRO A 83 -4.40 -19.82 1.43
N SER A 84 -5.73 -19.76 1.59
CA SER A 84 -6.71 -20.04 0.54
C SER A 84 -6.91 -18.91 -0.47
N MET A 85 -6.28 -17.74 -0.28
CA MET A 85 -6.36 -16.62 -1.20
C MET A 85 -5.63 -16.94 -2.51
N LEU A 86 -6.41 -17.14 -3.58
CA LEU A 86 -5.90 -17.45 -4.93
C LEU A 86 -5.49 -16.22 -5.74
N ASP A 87 -5.59 -15.02 -5.15
CA ASP A 87 -5.20 -13.79 -5.83
C ASP A 87 -3.68 -13.80 -6.08
N PRO A 88 -3.20 -13.68 -7.33
CA PRO A 88 -1.77 -13.75 -7.64
C PRO A 88 -0.96 -12.54 -7.14
N VAL A 89 -1.64 -11.42 -6.88
CA VAL A 89 -1.03 -10.20 -6.36
C VAL A 89 -0.89 -10.30 -4.84
N PHE A 90 -1.92 -10.78 -4.14
CA PHE A 90 -2.01 -10.74 -2.67
C PHE A 90 -1.88 -12.07 -1.94
N GLY A 91 -1.94 -13.21 -2.63
CA GLY A 91 -1.71 -14.52 -2.03
C GLY A 91 -0.35 -14.57 -1.34
N GLY A 92 -0.34 -14.96 -0.06
CA GLY A 92 0.87 -15.02 0.77
C GLY A 92 1.46 -13.64 1.15
N THR A 93 0.70 -12.55 1.00
CA THR A 93 1.18 -11.21 1.36
C THR A 93 0.81 -10.81 2.79
N VAL A 94 1.62 -9.91 3.34
CA VAL A 94 1.31 -9.10 4.51
C VAL A 94 1.23 -7.65 4.05
N VAL A 95 0.08 -7.02 4.26
CA VAL A 95 -0.13 -5.60 3.98
C VAL A 95 -0.15 -4.84 5.29
N TYR A 96 0.62 -3.76 5.40
CA TYR A 96 0.48 -2.80 6.48
C TYR A 96 -0.54 -1.73 6.10
N LEU A 97 -1.59 -1.54 6.91
CA LEU A 97 -2.59 -0.50 6.73
C LEU A 97 -2.12 0.82 7.32
N CYS A 98 -1.92 1.79 6.43
CA CYS A 98 -1.51 3.15 6.78
C CYS A 98 -2.71 4.05 7.08
N GLU A 99 -3.87 3.76 6.50
CA GLU A 99 -5.11 4.49 6.75
C GLU A 99 -6.31 3.57 6.53
N HIS A 100 -7.30 3.67 7.42
CA HIS A 100 -8.61 3.05 7.26
C HIS A 100 -9.70 4.00 7.77
N ASN A 101 -10.62 4.39 6.89
CA ASN A 101 -11.75 5.24 7.24
C ASN A 101 -12.96 4.94 6.34
N HIS A 102 -14.06 5.66 6.51
CA HIS A 102 -15.29 5.48 5.73
C HIS A 102 -15.11 5.69 4.21
N ASN A 103 -14.04 6.38 3.77
CA ASN A 103 -13.73 6.57 2.35
C ASN A 103 -12.94 5.40 1.75
N GLY A 104 -12.43 4.48 2.58
CA GLY A 104 -11.71 3.29 2.14
C GLY A 104 -10.46 3.01 2.99
N ALA A 105 -9.54 2.25 2.40
CA ALA A 105 -8.29 1.89 3.06
C ALA A 105 -7.08 2.08 2.15
N LEU A 106 -5.96 2.46 2.75
CA LEU A 106 -4.65 2.54 2.10
C LEU A 106 -3.66 1.68 2.87
N GLY A 107 -2.94 0.83 2.14
CA GLY A 107 -1.87 0.02 2.72
C GLY A 107 -0.74 -0.24 1.74
N VAL A 108 0.33 -0.82 2.25
CA VAL A 108 1.51 -1.24 1.47
C VAL A 108 1.87 -2.67 1.81
N VAL A 109 2.13 -3.48 0.79
CA VAL A 109 2.64 -4.84 0.96
C VAL A 109 4.10 -4.77 1.47
N ILE A 110 4.38 -5.45 2.57
CA ILE A 110 5.68 -5.38 3.26
C ILE A 110 6.56 -6.61 3.06
N ASN A 111 6.07 -7.66 2.40
CA ASN A 111 6.77 -8.95 2.32
C ASN A 111 6.99 -9.47 0.88
N LYS A 112 6.91 -8.59 -0.13
CA LYS A 112 7.07 -8.97 -1.54
C LYS A 112 8.21 -8.15 -2.18
N PRO A 113 9.44 -8.68 -2.25
CA PRO A 113 10.55 -7.95 -2.86
C PRO A 113 10.42 -7.96 -4.39
N THR A 114 10.94 -6.93 -5.04
CA THR A 114 11.04 -6.87 -6.51
C THR A 114 12.47 -7.15 -6.96
N ASP A 115 12.65 -7.33 -8.27
CA ASP A 115 13.99 -7.45 -8.88
C ASP A 115 14.73 -6.10 -8.94
N MET A 116 14.08 -4.99 -8.55
CA MET A 116 14.68 -3.66 -8.53
C MET A 116 15.34 -3.41 -7.17
N THR A 117 16.59 -3.00 -7.20
CA THR A 117 17.36 -2.55 -6.04
C THR A 117 17.29 -1.02 -5.89
N MET A 118 17.63 -0.52 -4.72
CA MET A 118 17.51 0.90 -4.38
C MET A 118 18.40 1.81 -5.24
N ASP A 119 19.60 1.35 -5.62
CA ASP A 119 20.49 2.05 -6.58
C ASP A 119 19.83 2.25 -7.96
N VAL A 120 19.18 1.21 -8.48
CA VAL A 120 18.43 1.28 -9.74
C VAL A 120 17.25 2.25 -9.63
N LEU A 121 16.58 2.29 -8.48
CA LEU A 121 15.51 3.24 -8.22
C LEU A 121 16.03 4.68 -8.25
N PHE A 122 17.15 4.96 -7.57
CA PHE A 122 17.76 6.30 -7.54
C PHE A 122 18.20 6.77 -8.92
N ASP A 123 18.81 5.89 -9.72
CA ASP A 123 19.18 6.19 -11.10
C ASP A 123 17.94 6.55 -11.96
N ARG A 124 16.81 5.84 -11.78
CA ARG A 124 15.56 6.12 -12.52
C ARG A 124 14.95 7.49 -12.19
N ILE A 125 15.00 7.90 -10.93
CA ILE A 125 14.46 9.19 -10.47
C ILE A 125 15.49 10.32 -10.57
N ASN A 126 16.58 10.08 -11.31
CA ASN A 126 17.69 11.00 -11.57
C ASN A 126 18.27 11.60 -10.28
N LEU A 127 18.26 10.82 -9.19
CA LEU A 127 18.92 11.18 -7.95
C LEU A 127 20.38 10.77 -8.07
N LYS A 128 21.23 11.74 -8.37
CA LYS A 128 22.67 11.52 -8.34
C LYS A 128 23.09 11.34 -6.89
N LEU A 129 23.55 10.14 -6.58
CA LEU A 129 24.27 9.87 -5.34
C LEU A 129 25.50 10.78 -5.31
N GLU A 130 25.52 11.79 -4.45
CA GLU A 130 26.76 12.55 -4.18
C GLU A 130 27.78 11.67 -3.45
N ILE A 131 27.28 10.74 -2.62
CA ILE A 131 28.06 9.71 -1.96
C ILE A 131 28.00 8.46 -2.83
N ARG A 132 28.61 8.54 -4.01
CA ARG A 132 28.86 7.35 -4.83
C ARG A 132 30.28 6.90 -4.53
N PRO A 133 30.49 5.94 -3.60
CA PRO A 133 31.83 5.46 -3.37
C PRO A 133 32.39 4.90 -4.68
N ASP A 134 33.62 5.27 -4.96
CA ASP A 134 34.44 4.91 -6.10
C ASP A 134 34.73 3.41 -6.20
N THR A 135 34.32 2.64 -5.18
CA THR A 135 34.36 1.17 -5.14
C THR A 135 32.98 0.59 -4.79
N PRO A 136 32.51 -0.46 -5.51
CA PRO A 136 31.23 -1.13 -5.25
C PRO A 136 31.07 -1.68 -3.82
N ASP A 137 32.18 -1.94 -3.13
CA ASP A 137 32.24 -2.53 -1.78
C ASP A 137 32.06 -1.52 -0.64
N ALA A 138 32.20 -0.22 -0.92
CA ALA A 138 31.99 0.84 0.07
C ALA A 138 30.55 1.41 0.03
N MET A 139 29.69 0.87 -0.83
CA MET A 139 28.29 1.29 -0.93
C MET A 139 27.50 0.76 0.27
N PRO A 140 26.78 1.62 1.02
CA PRO A 140 26.02 1.19 2.18
C PRO A 140 25.02 0.07 1.84
N GLU A 141 24.86 -0.90 2.75
CA GLU A 141 23.95 -2.05 2.59
C GLU A 141 22.53 -1.64 2.18
N LEU A 142 22.09 -0.45 2.60
CA LEU A 142 20.80 0.14 2.24
C LEU A 142 20.58 0.25 0.72
N TYR A 143 21.64 0.55 -0.05
CA TYR A 143 21.53 0.70 -1.51
C TYR A 143 21.39 -0.63 -2.25
N ARG A 144 21.82 -1.73 -1.63
CA ARG A 144 21.67 -3.09 -2.18
C ARG A 144 20.34 -3.74 -1.78
N ARG A 145 19.56 -3.11 -0.89
CA ARG A 145 18.26 -3.64 -0.49
C ARG A 145 17.29 -3.64 -1.67
N PRO A 146 16.46 -4.69 -1.80
CA PRO A 146 15.42 -4.72 -2.80
C PRO A 146 14.34 -3.69 -2.47
N VAL A 147 13.80 -3.07 -3.50
CA VAL A 147 12.58 -2.28 -3.42
C VAL A 147 11.41 -3.25 -3.34
N MET A 148 10.46 -2.98 -2.45
CA MET A 148 9.30 -3.83 -2.25
C MET A 148 8.20 -3.50 -3.26
N PHE A 149 7.39 -4.48 -3.60
CA PHE A 149 6.12 -4.26 -4.27
C PHE A 149 5.09 -3.88 -3.21
N GLY A 150 4.59 -2.64 -3.22
CA GLY A 150 3.62 -2.14 -2.23
C GLY A 150 2.17 -2.36 -2.63
N GLY A 151 1.90 -2.59 -3.92
CA GLY A 151 0.58 -2.96 -4.44
C GLY A 151 0.38 -2.58 -5.90
N PRO A 152 -0.79 -2.94 -6.48
CA PRO A 152 -1.06 -2.76 -7.90
C PRO A 152 -1.41 -1.32 -8.31
N VAL A 153 -1.67 -0.44 -7.34
CA VAL A 153 -2.05 0.95 -7.60
C VAL A 153 -0.81 1.81 -7.66
N GLN A 154 -0.70 2.69 -8.67
CA GLN A 154 0.41 3.65 -8.81
C GLN A 154 1.80 2.99 -8.77
N VAL A 155 2.00 1.88 -9.47
CA VAL A 155 3.26 1.09 -9.47
C VAL A 155 4.51 1.88 -9.91
N GLU A 156 4.34 3.03 -10.56
CA GLU A 156 5.42 3.92 -10.95
C GLU A 156 5.85 4.89 -9.83
N ARG A 157 5.06 4.99 -8.75
CA ARG A 157 5.32 5.87 -7.61
C ARG A 157 5.95 5.11 -6.45
N GLY A 158 6.95 5.75 -5.85
CA GLY A 158 7.56 5.30 -4.61
C GLY A 158 6.72 5.71 -3.40
N PHE A 159 6.51 4.76 -2.51
CA PHE A 159 5.97 4.96 -1.17
C PHE A 159 7.06 4.56 -0.19
N VAL A 160 7.36 5.42 0.77
CA VAL A 160 8.43 5.20 1.72
C VAL A 160 7.82 5.11 3.11
N LEU A 161 7.86 3.92 3.69
CA LEU A 161 7.48 3.71 5.06
C LEU A 161 8.72 3.90 5.94
N HIS A 162 8.63 4.74 6.96
CA HIS A 162 9.78 5.07 7.79
C HIS A 162 9.43 5.38 9.23
N SER A 163 10.45 5.38 10.09
CA SER A 163 10.31 5.93 11.44
C SER A 163 10.14 7.44 11.39
N THR A 164 9.33 7.97 12.30
CA THR A 164 8.99 9.39 12.52
C THR A 164 10.18 10.22 13.05
N SER A 165 11.27 10.32 12.28
CA SER A 165 12.41 11.17 12.65
C SER A 165 12.24 12.61 12.17
N GLU A 166 11.70 12.80 10.95
CA GLU A 166 11.58 14.11 10.30
C GLU A 166 10.26 14.23 9.53
N LYS A 167 9.83 15.47 9.29
CA LYS A 167 8.64 15.78 8.50
C LYS A 167 9.03 16.04 7.05
N TYR A 168 8.46 15.27 6.14
CA TYR A 168 8.60 15.45 4.69
C TYR A 168 7.33 16.08 4.10
N SER A 169 7.44 16.60 2.88
CA SER A 169 6.42 17.40 2.22
C SER A 169 5.08 16.68 2.05
N SER A 170 5.08 15.36 1.86
CA SER A 170 3.88 14.55 1.71
C SER A 170 3.94 13.31 2.60
N THR A 171 3.88 13.55 3.91
CA THR A 171 3.92 12.52 4.96
C THR A 171 2.53 12.28 5.53
N LEU A 172 2.07 11.02 5.47
CA LEU A 172 0.95 10.51 6.24
C LEU A 172 1.49 9.87 7.53
N GLN A 173 1.20 10.50 8.67
CA GLN A 173 1.59 9.95 9.97
C GLN A 173 0.57 8.88 10.39
N VAL A 174 1.03 7.64 10.54
CA VAL A 174 0.17 6.50 10.93
C VAL A 174 0.19 6.31 12.44
N THR A 175 1.39 6.35 13.03
CA THR A 175 1.61 6.29 14.49
C THR A 175 2.73 7.24 14.90
N ASP A 176 3.06 7.26 16.19
CA ASP A 176 4.24 7.96 16.69
C ASP A 176 5.55 7.32 16.26
N ASP A 177 5.54 6.09 15.74
CA ASP A 177 6.73 5.34 15.32
C ASP A 177 6.80 5.09 13.82
N VAL A 178 5.69 5.24 13.09
CA VAL A 178 5.57 4.86 11.68
C VAL A 178 4.86 5.96 10.88
N ALA A 179 5.51 6.37 9.80
CA ALA A 179 4.97 7.31 8.82
C ALA A 179 5.16 6.80 7.39
N LEU A 180 4.23 7.17 6.51
CA LEU A 180 4.26 6.86 5.09
C LEU A 180 4.45 8.16 4.30
N THR A 181 5.53 8.26 3.54
CA THR A 181 5.85 9.43 2.72
C THR A 181 5.80 9.09 1.24
N THR A 182 5.20 9.98 0.44
CA THR A 182 5.08 9.86 -1.03
C THR A 182 5.90 10.89 -1.79
N SER A 183 6.50 11.86 -1.09
CA SER A 183 7.34 12.89 -1.68
C SER A 183 8.74 12.35 -1.98
N LYS A 184 9.41 12.97 -2.97
CA LYS A 184 10.76 12.57 -3.37
C LYS A 184 11.81 12.91 -2.32
N ASP A 185 11.59 13.98 -1.54
CA ASP A 185 12.50 14.50 -0.51
C ASP A 185 12.99 13.44 0.49
N VAL A 186 12.17 12.47 0.90
CA VAL A 186 12.61 11.36 1.76
C VAL A 186 13.59 10.43 1.03
N LEU A 187 13.36 10.16 -0.26
CA LEU A 187 14.30 9.38 -1.09
C LEU A 187 15.61 10.12 -1.28
N GLU A 188 15.56 11.45 -1.40
CA GLU A 188 16.77 12.29 -1.44
C GLU A 188 17.51 12.22 -0.10
N ALA A 189 16.82 12.40 1.02
CA ALA A 189 17.41 12.31 2.36
C ALA A 189 18.09 10.94 2.59
N VAL A 190 17.43 9.85 2.21
CA VAL A 190 17.98 8.49 2.25
C VAL A 190 19.21 8.38 1.34
N ALA A 191 19.15 8.94 0.13
CA ALA A 191 20.27 8.93 -0.83
C ALA A 191 21.50 9.71 -0.31
N TYR A 192 21.29 10.77 0.49
CA TYR A 192 22.35 11.57 1.12
C TYR A 192 22.82 11.03 2.48
N GLY A 193 22.23 9.93 2.99
CA GLY A 193 22.56 9.37 4.30
C GLY A 193 21.99 10.15 5.50
N ASN A 194 21.12 11.12 5.26
CA ASN A 194 20.37 11.87 6.29
C ASN A 194 18.92 11.36 6.42
N GLY A 195 18.65 10.15 5.93
CA GLY A 195 17.33 9.55 5.99
C GLY A 195 16.97 9.05 7.40
N PRO A 196 15.70 8.63 7.59
CA PRO A 196 15.25 8.02 8.83
C PRO A 196 16.02 6.73 9.13
N GLU A 197 16.22 6.43 10.41
CA GLU A 197 16.99 5.25 10.87
C GLU A 197 16.41 3.94 10.31
N ARG A 198 15.08 3.85 10.26
CA ARG A 198 14.35 2.70 9.73
C ARG A 198 13.55 3.13 8.52
N VAL A 199 13.79 2.47 7.39
CA VAL A 199 13.12 2.77 6.11
C VAL A 199 12.82 1.49 5.34
N LEU A 200 11.62 1.45 4.75
CA LEU A 200 11.15 0.45 3.80
C LEU A 200 10.58 1.17 2.58
N VAL A 201 11.14 0.88 1.41
CA VAL A 201 10.75 1.56 0.17
C VAL A 201 9.94 0.59 -0.67
N THR A 202 8.75 1.00 -1.07
CA THR A 202 7.82 0.22 -1.86
C THR A 202 7.46 0.96 -3.15
N LEU A 203 7.19 0.23 -4.23
CA LEU A 203 6.59 0.76 -5.45
C LEU A 203 5.11 0.39 -5.50
N GLY A 204 4.28 1.41 -5.73
CA GLY A 204 2.84 1.31 -5.64
C GLY A 204 2.32 1.11 -4.22
N CYS A 205 1.00 1.14 -4.12
CA CYS A 205 0.26 0.90 -2.90
C CYS A 205 -0.94 0.00 -3.16
N SER A 206 -1.56 -0.45 -2.08
CA SER A 206 -2.79 -1.22 -2.08
C SER A 206 -3.91 -0.33 -1.56
N GLY A 207 -4.92 -0.11 -2.40
CA GLY A 207 -6.09 0.70 -2.05
C GLY A 207 -7.36 -0.15 -2.03
N TRP A 208 -8.25 0.17 -1.10
CA TRP A 208 -9.60 -0.38 -1.01
C TRP A 208 -10.63 0.74 -1.10
N SER A 209 -11.68 0.50 -1.88
CA SER A 209 -12.85 1.38 -1.93
C SER A 209 -13.64 1.31 -0.61
N PRO A 210 -14.53 2.29 -0.33
CA PRO A 210 -15.40 2.27 0.85
C PRO A 210 -16.10 0.92 1.05
N GLY A 211 -15.95 0.32 2.24
CA GLY A 211 -16.60 -0.95 2.59
C GLY A 211 -16.03 -2.21 1.91
N GLN A 212 -15.05 -2.07 1.01
CA GLN A 212 -14.49 -3.19 0.27
C GLN A 212 -13.66 -4.09 1.18
N LEU A 213 -12.80 -3.49 2.02
CA LEU A 213 -11.90 -4.23 2.92
C LEU A 213 -12.71 -5.08 3.91
N GLU A 214 -13.75 -4.49 4.50
CA GLU A 214 -14.65 -5.14 5.44
C GLU A 214 -15.40 -6.29 4.79
N GLY A 215 -15.83 -6.13 3.52
CA GLY A 215 -16.40 -7.21 2.73
C GLY A 215 -15.41 -8.32 2.40
N GLU A 216 -14.12 -8.03 2.25
CA GLU A 216 -13.07 -9.04 2.07
C GLU A 216 -12.74 -9.77 3.37
N ILE A 217 -12.70 -9.06 4.51
CA ILE A 217 -12.56 -9.66 5.85
C ILE A 217 -13.74 -10.58 6.15
N GLY A 218 -14.98 -10.13 5.90
CA GLY A 218 -16.19 -10.94 6.12
C GLY A 218 -16.27 -12.20 5.23
N ARG A 219 -15.51 -12.24 4.13
CA ARG A 219 -15.36 -13.41 3.24
C ARG A 219 -14.14 -14.28 3.58
N ASN A 220 -13.48 -14.03 4.71
CA ASN A 220 -12.25 -14.70 5.14
C ASN A 220 -11.11 -14.57 4.11
N GLY A 221 -10.99 -13.41 3.44
CA GLY A 221 -9.83 -13.11 2.60
C GLY A 221 -8.61 -12.71 3.44
N TRP A 222 -8.85 -11.97 4.52
CA TRP A 222 -7.81 -11.37 5.35
C TRP A 222 -7.97 -11.74 6.81
N LEU A 223 -6.85 -12.01 7.47
CA LEU A 223 -6.74 -11.95 8.92
C LEU A 223 -6.19 -10.57 9.30
N THR A 224 -6.69 -9.99 10.40
CA THR A 224 -6.25 -8.68 10.87
C THR A 224 -5.57 -8.81 12.23
N VAL A 225 -4.42 -8.16 12.39
CA VAL A 225 -3.70 -8.11 13.67
C VAL A 225 -3.05 -6.75 13.85
N LYS A 226 -2.93 -6.27 15.08
CA LYS A 226 -2.24 -5.02 15.35
C LYS A 226 -0.79 -5.11 14.86
N ALA A 227 -0.33 -4.09 14.16
CA ALA A 227 1.00 -4.09 13.59
C ALA A 227 2.08 -3.93 14.66
N ASP A 228 3.19 -4.63 14.45
CA ASP A 228 4.44 -4.47 15.18
C ASP A 228 5.49 -3.90 14.22
N PRO A 229 6.00 -2.67 14.44
CA PRO A 229 7.03 -2.07 13.60
C PRO A 229 8.29 -2.92 13.43
N ALA A 230 8.63 -3.79 14.39
CA ALA A 230 9.78 -4.69 14.28
C ALA A 230 9.62 -5.66 13.10
N ILE A 231 8.39 -6.11 12.81
CA ILE A 231 8.12 -6.98 11.65
C ILE A 231 8.36 -6.24 10.32
N ILE A 232 8.14 -4.92 10.31
CA ILE A 232 8.30 -4.08 9.11
C ILE A 232 9.77 -3.77 8.84
N PHE A 233 10.55 -3.46 9.88
CA PHE A 233 11.87 -2.85 9.72
C PHE A 233 13.04 -3.78 10.09
N GLU A 234 12.83 -4.74 10.98
CA GLU A 234 13.92 -5.54 11.57
C GLU A 234 13.93 -6.97 11.02
N LEU A 235 12.77 -7.54 10.73
CA LEU A 235 12.69 -8.93 10.23
C LEU A 235 13.01 -9.06 8.73
N PRO A 236 13.71 -10.14 8.34
CA PRO A 236 13.82 -10.58 6.95
C PRO A 236 12.46 -10.75 6.30
N VAL A 237 12.37 -10.43 5.02
CA VAL A 237 11.11 -10.39 4.26
C VAL A 237 10.35 -11.72 4.29
N GLU A 238 11.09 -12.83 4.24
CA GLU A 238 10.59 -14.20 4.24
C GLU A 238 9.93 -14.58 5.58
N GLU A 239 10.38 -13.98 6.68
CA GLU A 239 9.90 -14.27 8.03
C GLU A 239 8.67 -13.45 8.41
N ARG A 240 8.43 -12.31 7.73
CA ARG A 240 7.37 -11.35 8.08
C ARG A 240 5.97 -11.98 8.09
N PHE A 241 5.71 -12.88 7.15
CA PHE A 241 4.41 -13.57 7.07
C PHE A 241 4.17 -14.46 8.28
N THR A 242 5.13 -15.32 8.61
CA THR A 242 5.07 -16.20 9.77
C THR A 242 5.03 -15.41 11.09
N ALA A 243 5.83 -14.35 11.20
CA ALA A 243 5.83 -13.49 12.37
C ALA A 243 4.48 -12.77 12.57
N ALA A 244 3.87 -12.28 11.49
CA ALA A 244 2.55 -11.65 11.56
C ALA A 244 1.47 -12.65 11.99
N LEU A 245 1.51 -13.90 11.50
CA LEU A 245 0.61 -14.97 11.97
C LEU A 245 0.83 -15.31 13.45
N ALA A 246 2.09 -15.34 13.89
CA ALA A 246 2.43 -15.61 15.29
C ALA A 246 1.86 -14.56 16.25
N LEU A 247 1.70 -13.29 15.82
CA LEU A 247 1.03 -12.25 16.62
C LEU A 247 -0.45 -12.58 16.93
N LEU A 248 -1.11 -13.36 16.06
CA LEU A 248 -2.47 -13.85 16.31
C LEU A 248 -2.49 -15.06 17.26
N GLY A 249 -1.33 -15.56 17.68
CA GLY A 249 -1.21 -16.85 18.37
C GLY A 249 -1.53 -18.04 17.46
N ILE A 250 -1.48 -17.85 16.14
CA ILE A 250 -1.77 -18.88 15.15
C ILE A 250 -0.44 -19.37 14.56
N ASP A 251 -0.18 -20.67 14.69
CA ASP A 251 0.92 -21.32 14.00
C ASP A 251 0.52 -21.51 12.51
N PRO A 252 1.37 -21.15 11.52
CA PRO A 252 1.10 -21.40 10.10
C PRO A 252 0.69 -22.85 9.80
N VAL A 253 1.20 -23.81 10.58
CA VAL A 253 0.87 -25.25 10.45
C VAL A 253 -0.62 -25.52 10.75
N MET A 254 -1.27 -24.68 11.57
CA MET A 254 -2.72 -24.80 11.84
C MET A 254 -3.60 -24.23 10.72
N LEU A 255 -3.04 -23.47 9.78
CA LEU A 255 -3.76 -22.89 8.63
C LEU A 255 -3.52 -23.67 7.33
N SER A 256 -2.46 -24.49 7.25
CA SER A 256 -2.30 -25.49 6.21
C SER A 256 -3.32 -26.59 6.42
N GLY A 257 -4.39 -26.62 5.61
CA GLY A 257 -5.49 -27.58 5.68
C GLY A 257 -5.12 -29.05 5.42
N ASP A 258 -3.86 -29.45 5.61
CA ASP A 258 -3.48 -30.86 5.64
C ASP A 258 -3.71 -31.38 7.07
N ALA A 259 -4.98 -31.66 7.36
CA ALA A 259 -5.35 -32.58 8.43
C ALA A 259 -4.83 -33.97 8.05
N GLY A 260 -3.52 -34.18 8.21
CA GLY A 260 -2.86 -35.46 8.07
C GLY A 260 -3.44 -36.44 9.09
N ARG A 261 -4.35 -37.30 8.64
CA ARG A 261 -4.65 -38.55 9.33
C ARG A 261 -3.51 -39.52 9.07
N ALA A 262 -2.73 -39.82 10.09
CA ALA A 262 -2.07 -41.13 10.28
C ALA A 262 -1.76 -41.33 11.76
#